data_AF-A0A394DA86-F1
#
_entry.id   AF-A0A394DA86-F1
#
_cell.length_a   1.000
_cell.length_b   1.000
_cell.length_c   1.000
_cell.angle_alpha   90.00
_cell.angle_beta   90.00
_cell.angle_gamma   90.00
#
_symmetry.space_group_name_H-M   'P 1'
#
loop_
_entity.id
_entity.type
_entity.pdbx_description
1 polymer ?
#
loop_
_entity_poly.entity_id
_entity_poly.type
_entity_poly.pdbx_seq_one_letter_code
_entity_poly.pdbx_strand_id
1 'polypeptide(L)' 'MILVAIVAEVMEEYTVLVARVVEQVLRFAPIPRRVRFLILDSLPFASSRPTTIRALPRGS' A
#
# COMPACT_ATOMS: atom_id res chain seq x y z
N MET A 1 -10.19 22.22 -18.24
CA MET A 1 -10.82 21.47 -17.12
C MET A 1 -11.69 20.31 -17.60
N ILE A 2 -12.41 20.42 -18.73
CA ILE A 2 -13.24 19.33 -19.27
C ILE A 2 -12.46 18.03 -19.58
N LEU A 3 -11.25 18.13 -20.11
CA LEU A 3 -10.41 16.96 -20.41
C LEU A 3 -10.13 16.11 -19.16
N VAL A 4 -9.90 16.76 -18.02
CA VAL A 4 -9.64 16.06 -16.74
C VAL A 4 -10.87 15.29 -16.28
N ALA A 5 -12.06 15.85 -16.46
CA ALA A 5 -13.31 15.18 -16.11
C ALA A 5 -13.53 13.93 -16.96
N ILE A 6 -13.30 14.02 -18.27
CA ILE A 6 -13.40 12.87 -19.19
C ILE A 6 -12.37 11.79 -18.83
N VAL A 7 -11.13 12.18 -18.55
CA VAL A 7 -10.08 11.24 -18.13
C VAL A 7 -10.46 10.58 -16.80
N ALA A 8 -11.01 11.32 -15.83
CA ALA A 8 -11.44 10.75 -14.56
C ALA A 8 -12.56 9.73 -14.73
N GLU A 9 -13.56 10.03 -15.54
CA GLU A 9 -14.68 9.13 -15.85
C GLU A 9 -14.19 7.80 -16.47
N VAL A 10 -13.28 7.87 -17.46
CA VAL A 10 -12.70 6.68 -18.07
C VAL A 10 -11.80 5.91 -17.08
N MET A 11 -11.09 6.62 -16.21
CA MET A 11 -10.23 6.01 -15.19
C MET A 11 -11.03 5.24 -14.14
N GLU A 12 -12.23 5.69 -13.76
CA GLU A 12 -13.10 4.95 -12.84
C GLU A 12 -13.44 3.56 -13.39
N GLU A 13 -13.90 3.47 -14.63
CA GLU A 13 -14.22 2.18 -15.26
C GLU A 13 -12.98 1.30 -15.45
N TYR A 14 -11.87 1.90 -15.87
CA TYR A 14 -10.60 1.18 -16.06
C TYR A 14 -10.06 0.62 -14.73
N THR A 15 -10.10 1.40 -13.65
CA THR A 15 -9.60 0.97 -12.34
C THR A 15 -10.41 -0.19 -11.76
N VAL A 16 -11.71 -0.25 -12.01
CA VAL A 16 -12.55 -1.40 -11.61
C VAL A 16 -12.13 -2.68 -12.32
N LEU A 17 -11.86 -2.60 -13.63
CA LEU A 17 -11.37 -3.75 -14.39
C LEU A 17 -9.99 -4.18 -13.93
N VAL A 18 -9.07 -3.22 -13.75
CA VAL A 18 -7.72 -3.47 -13.24
C VAL A 18 -7.78 -4.11 -11.85
N ALA A 19 -8.64 -3.62 -10.96
CA ALA A 19 -8.80 -4.18 -9.61
C ALA A 19 -9.22 -5.65 -9.65
N ARG A 20 -10.17 -6.01 -10.51
CA ARG A 20 -10.61 -7.41 -10.68
C ARG A 20 -9.51 -8.30 -11.23
N VAL A 21 -8.76 -7.82 -12.23
CA VAL A 21 -7.63 -8.56 -12.81
C VAL A 21 -6.53 -8.75 -11.77
N VAL A 22 -6.17 -7.70 -11.04
CA VAL A 22 -5.19 -7.76 -9.95
C VAL A 22 -5.66 -8.73 -8.88
N GLU A 23 -6.89 -8.62 -8.40
CA GLU A 23 -7.45 -9.54 -7.41
C GLU A 23 -7.34 -11.00 -7.89
N GLN A 24 -7.66 -11.26 -9.15
CA GLN A 24 -7.54 -12.59 -9.73
C GLN A 24 -6.08 -13.08 -9.78
N VAL A 25 -5.15 -12.22 -10.21
CA VAL A 25 -3.71 -12.52 -10.18
C VAL A 25 -3.24 -12.81 -8.75
N LEU A 26 -3.70 -12.05 -7.77
CA LEU A 26 -3.36 -12.26 -6.35
C LEU A 26 -3.95 -13.53 -5.76
N ARG A 27 -5.15 -13.93 -6.23
CA ARG A 27 -5.77 -15.21 -5.86
C ARG A 27 -4.97 -16.41 -6.40
N PHE A 28 -4.45 -16.31 -7.62
CA PHE A 28 -3.64 -17.39 -8.24
C PHE A 28 -2.19 -17.40 -7.78
N ALA A 29 -1.63 -16.26 -7.38
CA ALA A 29 -0.29 -16.13 -6.83
C ALA A 29 -0.32 -15.15 -5.64
N PRO A 30 -0.43 -15.64 -4.39
CA PRO A 30 -0.45 -14.75 -3.22
C PRO A 30 0.85 -13.95 -3.21
N ILE A 31 0.74 -12.62 -3.09
CA ILE A 31 1.88 -11.71 -3.00
C ILE A 31 2.87 -12.29 -1.98
N PRO A 32 4.11 -12.61 -2.38
CA PRO A 32 5.10 -13.14 -1.44
C PRO A 32 5.22 -12.18 -0.26
N ARG A 33 5.27 -12.70 0.97
CA ARG A 33 5.39 -11.87 2.18
C ARG A 33 6.48 -10.80 2.08
N ARG A 34 7.54 -11.10 1.31
CA ARG A 34 8.64 -10.17 0.97
C ARG A 34 8.17 -8.94 0.17
N VAL A 35 7.32 -9.11 -0.83
CA VAL A 35 6.80 -7.98 -1.63
C VAL A 35 5.82 -7.14 -0.80
N ARG A 36 4.97 -7.78 0.01
CA ARG A 36 4.13 -7.05 0.98
C ARG A 36 4.97 -6.26 1.98
N PHE A 37 6.08 -6.82 2.45
CA PHE A 37 7.02 -6.13 3.33
C PHE A 37 7.71 -4.96 2.63
N LEU A 38 8.17 -5.14 1.39
CA LEU A 38 8.78 -4.08 0.59
C LEU A 38 7.80 -2.93 0.29
N ILE A 39 6.54 -3.25 -0.02
CA ILE A 39 5.49 -2.24 -0.20
C ILE A 39 5.30 -1.45 1.10
N LEU A 40 5.12 -2.15 2.23
CA LEU A 40 4.95 -1.49 3.53
C LEU A 40 6.18 -0.67 3.92
N ASP A 41 7.39 -1.17 3.72
CA ASP A 41 8.66 -0.48 4.02
C ASP A 41 8.86 0.78 3.14
N SER A 42 8.43 0.71 1.87
CA SER A 42 8.50 1.85 0.94
C SER A 42 7.46 2.94 1.19
N LEU A 43 6.46 2.70 2.04
CA LEU A 43 5.47 3.73 2.37
C LEU A 43 6.14 4.83 3.21
N PRO A 44 5.99 6.12 2.84
CA PRO A 44 6.63 7.23 3.54
C PRO A 44 6.23 7.33 5.02
N PHE A 45 5.09 6.73 5.40
CA PHE A 45 4.59 6.69 6.78
C PHE A 45 5.07 5.50 7.60
N ALA A 46 5.54 4.42 6.97
CA ALA A 46 6.01 3.23 7.67
C ALA A 46 7.44 3.39 8.24
N SER A 47 8.19 4.39 7.74
CA SER A 47 9.49 4.78 8.29
C SER A 47 9.43 5.40 9.69
N SER A 48 8.24 5.50 10.30
CA SER A 48 8.09 5.71 11.73
C SER A 48 8.66 4.49 12.44
N ARG A 49 9.99 4.50 12.62
CA ARG A 49 10.74 3.59 13.49
C ARG A 49 9.88 3.33 14.72
N PRO A 50 9.74 2.08 15.18
CA PRO A 50 9.20 1.87 16.50
C PRO A 50 10.11 2.65 17.43
N THR A 51 9.61 3.75 17.98
CA THR A 51 10.22 4.40 19.14
C THR A 51 10.22 3.31 20.18
N THR A 52 11.35 2.61 20.28
CA THR A 52 11.68 1.81 21.44
C THR A 52 11.68 2.83 22.56
N ILE A 53 10.54 2.99 23.22
CA ILE A 53 10.47 3.49 24.59
C ILE A 53 11.20 2.40 25.38
N ARG A 54 12.52 2.46 25.29
CA ARG A 54 13.45 1.68 26.08
C ARG A 54 13.13 2.09 27.49
N ALA A 55 12.52 1.18 28.23
CA ALA A 55 12.21 1.31 29.64
C ALA A 55 13.38 2.05 30.31
N LEU A 56 13.09 3.25 30.79
CA LEU A 56 14.01 4.00 31.62
C LEU A 56 14.24 3.15 32.88
N PRO A 57 15.45 2.65 33.14
CA PRO A 57 15.72 2.02 34.42
C PRO A 57 15.68 3.16 35.44
N ARG A 58 14.59 3.23 36.18
CA ARG A 58 14.48 4.13 37.33
C ARG A 58 15.50 3.60 38.35
N GLY A 59 16.58 4.36 38.50
CA GLY A 59 17.68 4.04 39.41
C GLY A 59 17.20 3.82 40.84
N SER A 60 17.99 2.99 41.52
CA SER A 60 18.07 2.73 42.96
C SER A 60 17.77 3.92 43.85
#